data_AF-A0A7S2XSU2-F1
#
_entry.id   AF-A0A7S2XSU2-F1
#
_cell.length_a   1.000
_cell.length_b   1.000
_cell.length_c   1.000
_cell.angle_alpha   90.00
_cell.angle_beta   90.00
_cell.angle_gamma   90.00
#
_symmetry.space_group_name_H-M   'P 1'
#
loop_
_entity.id
_entity.type
_entity.pdbx_description
1 polymer ?
#
loop_
_entity_poly.entity_id
_entity_poly.type
_entity_poly.pdbx_seq_one_letter_code
_entity_poly.pdbx_strand_id
1 'polypeptide(L)'
;GSRASTLVLGAGAIHSAARLKSINAKHLALVTQCLGLFISILPHVRAALMAQLPSKQHTLLGDLDKIKKEYNEHNEKVLAKFVSIIGGVVEHVLAPRIAKTDFDARANVSSQACCPFLEGIATNTKKMHQVLNALLPPEHLQDVFSRIFAYVDSKVPALFFAAAAAAEASSGDDDNNSPPSFQLPETDEGKRRMVLEVEIMTKALNGLKHVRPWEFGAMGVVSRKLDIVVYSPPPPPEQEEGEDSVDNDTDNKDSTNEDTPPTPEMKKVEENVDNEGNDHESINETTRTDDDPPLSEGEKAEESGVGESSVEDPANETTRTD
;
A
#
# COMPACT_ATOMS: atom_id res chain seq x y z
N GLY A 1 -19.74 -40.95 -0.29
CA GLY A 1 -19.27 -39.57 -0.50
C GLY A 1 -17.95 -39.33 0.21
N SER A 2 -16.91 -40.02 -0.25
CA SER A 2 -15.51 -39.78 0.09
C SER A 2 -14.90 -38.93 -1.04
N ARG A 3 -13.89 -38.11 -0.72
CA ARG A 3 -12.96 -37.40 -1.65
C ARG A 3 -13.26 -35.97 -2.10
N ALA A 4 -14.38 -35.34 -1.73
CA ALA A 4 -14.60 -33.92 -2.11
C ALA A 4 -13.99 -32.90 -1.13
N SER A 5 -13.83 -33.26 0.16
CA SER A 5 -13.40 -32.31 1.20
C SER A 5 -11.88 -32.26 1.44
N THR A 6 -11.10 -33.17 0.85
CA THR A 6 -9.64 -33.26 1.07
C THR A 6 -8.80 -32.81 -0.13
N LEU A 7 -9.42 -32.46 -1.27
CA LEU A 7 -8.71 -32.07 -2.50
C LEU A 7 -8.67 -30.56 -2.78
N VAL A 8 -9.21 -29.72 -1.89
CA VAL A 8 -9.08 -28.24 -1.94
C VAL A 8 -8.06 -27.71 -0.92
N LEU A 9 -7.25 -28.60 -0.33
CA LEU A 9 -6.16 -28.23 0.59
C LEU A 9 -4.81 -28.88 0.23
N GLY A 10 -4.72 -29.63 -0.88
CA GLY A 10 -3.48 -30.27 -1.33
C GLY A 10 -2.93 -29.61 -2.59
N ALA A 11 -1.81 -28.91 -2.46
CA ALA A 11 -0.84 -28.62 -3.53
C ALA A 11 -1.39 -28.07 -4.86
N GLY A 12 -1.76 -26.77 -4.91
CA GLY A 12 -1.99 -26.10 -6.20
C GLY A 12 -2.68 -24.73 -6.18
N ALA A 13 -3.30 -24.30 -5.07
CA ALA A 13 -4.12 -23.09 -5.05
C ALA A 13 -3.35 -21.77 -4.83
N ILE A 14 -2.01 -21.79 -4.80
CA ILE A 14 -1.22 -20.58 -4.49
C ILE A 14 -1.33 -19.55 -5.64
N HIS A 15 -1.56 -20.00 -6.87
CA HIS A 15 -1.72 -19.10 -8.02
C HIS A 15 -3.15 -18.54 -8.12
N SER A 16 -4.17 -19.24 -7.60
CA SER A 16 -5.57 -18.80 -7.63
C SER A 16 -5.91 -17.78 -6.55
N ALA A 17 -5.20 -17.78 -5.41
CA ALA A 17 -5.40 -16.80 -4.34
C ALA A 17 -5.05 -15.36 -4.78
N ALA A 18 -4.05 -15.20 -5.65
CA ALA A 18 -3.66 -13.89 -6.18
C ALA A 18 -4.73 -13.28 -7.12
N ARG A 19 -5.35 -14.12 -7.96
CA ARG A 19 -6.43 -13.70 -8.86
C ARG A 19 -7.73 -13.39 -8.08
N LEU A 20 -8.08 -14.19 -7.07
CA LEU A 20 -9.23 -13.94 -6.19
C LEU A 20 -9.09 -12.65 -5.36
N LYS A 21 -7.89 -12.34 -4.87
CA LYS A 21 -7.62 -11.10 -4.12
C LYS A 21 -7.71 -9.85 -4.99
N SER A 22 -7.28 -9.93 -6.24
CA SER A 22 -7.43 -8.83 -7.21
C SER A 22 -8.90 -8.57 -7.55
N ILE A 23 -9.69 -9.64 -7.73
CA ILE A 23 -11.14 -9.55 -7.92
C ILE A 23 -11.78 -8.89 -6.69
N ASN A 24 -11.45 -9.34 -5.48
CA ASN A 24 -12.00 -8.77 -4.24
C ASN A 24 -11.62 -7.28 -4.06
N ALA A 25 -10.35 -6.90 -4.26
CA ALA A 25 -9.92 -5.50 -4.15
C ALA A 25 -10.61 -4.58 -5.16
N LYS A 26 -10.78 -5.02 -6.41
CA LYS A 26 -11.52 -4.27 -7.44
C LYS A 26 -12.98 -4.04 -7.05
N HIS A 27 -13.66 -5.08 -6.57
CA HIS A 27 -15.06 -4.94 -6.13
C HIS A 27 -15.18 -4.02 -4.92
N LEU A 28 -14.28 -4.14 -3.93
CA LEU A 28 -14.27 -3.22 -2.78
C LEU A 28 -14.01 -1.77 -3.21
N ALA A 29 -13.16 -1.54 -4.21
CA ALA A 29 -12.93 -0.21 -4.75
C ALA A 29 -14.18 0.36 -5.44
N LEU A 30 -14.89 -0.44 -6.22
CA LEU A 30 -16.16 -0.03 -6.83
C LEU A 30 -17.21 0.29 -5.74
N VAL A 31 -17.31 -0.53 -4.70
CA VAL A 31 -18.20 -0.26 -3.57
C VAL A 31 -17.82 1.05 -2.88
N THR A 32 -16.53 1.31 -2.67
CA THR A 32 -16.03 2.57 -2.08
C THR A 32 -16.46 3.78 -2.92
N GLN A 33 -16.35 3.70 -4.25
CA GLN A 33 -16.82 4.77 -5.14
C GLN A 33 -18.34 4.96 -5.08
N CYS A 34 -19.11 3.87 -5.12
CA CYS A 34 -20.57 3.95 -5.01
C CYS A 34 -20.99 4.59 -3.69
N LEU A 35 -20.39 4.18 -2.57
CA LEU A 35 -20.66 4.76 -1.25
C LEU A 35 -20.27 6.24 -1.20
N GLY A 36 -19.08 6.60 -1.70
CA GLY A 36 -18.62 7.98 -1.78
C GLY A 36 -19.58 8.87 -2.59
N LEU A 37 -20.09 8.36 -3.72
CA LEU A 37 -21.10 9.04 -4.54
C LEU A 37 -22.38 9.30 -3.74
N PHE A 38 -22.96 8.28 -3.10
CA PHE A 38 -24.18 8.46 -2.30
C PHE A 38 -23.97 9.40 -1.12
N ILE A 39 -22.84 9.29 -0.40
CA ILE A 39 -22.49 10.18 0.72
C ILE A 39 -22.40 11.64 0.26
N SER A 40 -21.88 11.88 -0.95
CA SER A 40 -21.75 13.20 -1.56
C SER A 40 -23.09 13.77 -2.06
N ILE A 41 -23.97 12.92 -2.63
CA ILE A 41 -25.28 13.34 -3.15
C ILE A 41 -26.30 13.64 -2.03
N LEU A 42 -26.26 12.89 -0.93
CA LEU A 42 -27.28 12.98 0.13
C LEU A 42 -27.50 14.41 0.69
N PRO A 43 -26.46 15.22 0.98
CA PRO A 43 -26.63 16.62 1.38
C PRO A 43 -27.42 17.47 0.38
N HIS A 44 -27.21 17.25 -0.92
CA HIS A 44 -27.90 17.99 -1.98
C HIS A 44 -29.38 17.57 -2.07
N VAL A 45 -29.65 16.26 -1.99
CA VAL A 45 -31.02 15.73 -1.93
C VAL A 45 -31.76 16.26 -0.71
N ARG A 46 -31.11 16.28 0.45
CA ARG A 46 -31.66 16.86 1.69
C ARG A 46 -32.00 18.34 1.50
N ALA A 47 -31.10 19.15 0.95
CA ALA A 47 -31.33 20.57 0.73
C ALA A 47 -32.50 20.83 -0.23
N ALA A 48 -32.57 20.08 -1.33
CA ALA A 48 -33.65 20.19 -2.30
C ALA A 48 -35.02 19.82 -1.69
N LEU A 49 -35.08 18.75 -0.89
CA LEU A 49 -36.29 18.34 -0.19
C LEU A 49 -36.69 19.34 0.91
N MET A 50 -35.72 19.89 1.64
CA MET A 50 -35.98 20.92 2.65
C MET A 50 -36.63 22.18 2.03
N ALA A 51 -36.23 22.56 0.81
CA ALA A 51 -36.79 23.69 0.11
C ALA A 51 -38.21 23.46 -0.44
N GLN A 52 -38.58 22.20 -0.74
CA GLN A 52 -39.86 21.86 -1.38
C GLN A 52 -40.91 21.32 -0.40
N LEU A 53 -40.49 20.69 0.69
CA LEU A 53 -41.41 20.04 1.63
C LEU A 53 -41.94 21.03 2.68
N PRO A 54 -43.25 20.95 3.02
CA PRO A 54 -43.81 21.65 4.17
C PRO A 54 -43.13 21.25 5.48
N SER A 55 -43.00 22.17 6.43
CA SER A 55 -42.29 21.94 7.71
C SER A 55 -42.79 20.72 8.50
N LYS A 56 -44.07 20.35 8.37
CA LYS A 56 -44.65 19.16 9.00
C LYS A 56 -44.02 17.84 8.53
N GLN A 57 -43.40 17.83 7.35
CA GLN A 57 -42.76 16.67 6.74
C GLN A 57 -41.24 16.67 6.90
N HIS A 58 -40.66 17.68 7.56
CA HIS A 58 -39.20 17.78 7.76
C HIS A 58 -38.62 16.65 8.62
N THR A 59 -39.46 15.91 9.37
CA THR A 59 -39.05 14.70 10.08
C THR A 59 -38.39 13.67 9.15
N LEU A 60 -38.81 13.57 7.88
CA LEU A 60 -38.22 12.66 6.88
C LEU A 60 -36.76 13.03 6.54
N LEU A 61 -36.38 14.31 6.68
CA LEU A 61 -35.00 14.73 6.46
C LEU A 61 -34.05 14.09 7.48
N GLY A 62 -34.55 13.82 8.70
CA GLY A 62 -33.80 13.08 9.71
C GLY A 62 -33.49 11.63 9.29
N ASP A 63 -34.35 11.00 8.49
CA ASP A 63 -34.08 9.65 7.98
C ASP A 63 -32.99 9.67 6.89
N LEU A 64 -32.90 10.74 6.09
CA LEU A 64 -31.77 10.93 5.18
C LEU A 64 -30.43 11.08 5.91
N ASP A 65 -30.42 11.75 7.06
CA ASP A 65 -29.21 11.85 7.89
C ASP A 65 -28.80 10.49 8.46
N LYS A 66 -29.77 9.66 8.88
CA LYS A 66 -29.52 8.28 9.30
C LYS A 66 -28.92 7.44 8.18
N ILE A 67 -29.50 7.50 6.96
CA ILE A 67 -28.97 6.80 5.77
C ILE A 67 -27.54 7.27 5.47
N LYS A 68 -27.27 8.58 5.53
CA LYS A 68 -25.93 9.12 5.35
C LYS A 68 -24.95 8.53 6.37
N LYS A 69 -25.36 8.45 7.65
CA LYS A 69 -24.55 7.85 8.70
C LYS A 69 -24.26 6.38 8.42
N GLU A 70 -25.27 5.60 8.04
CA GLU A 70 -25.13 4.17 7.70
C GLU A 70 -24.17 3.95 6.52
N TYR A 71 -24.21 4.79 5.49
CA TYR A 71 -23.25 4.71 4.39
C TYR A 71 -21.83 5.05 4.80
N ASN A 72 -21.63 6.03 5.69
CA ASN A 72 -20.30 6.31 6.24
C ASN A 72 -19.78 5.11 7.05
N GLU A 73 -20.60 4.52 7.91
CA GLU A 73 -20.22 3.32 8.66
C GLU A 73 -19.92 2.12 7.74
N HIS A 74 -20.65 1.97 6.64
CA HIS A 74 -20.34 0.96 5.63
C HIS A 74 -19.02 1.26 4.93
N ASN A 75 -18.77 2.52 4.56
CA ASN A 75 -17.50 2.92 3.96
C ASN A 75 -16.33 2.57 4.88
N GLU A 76 -16.43 2.88 6.17
CA GLU A 76 -15.42 2.51 7.17
C GLU A 76 -15.15 0.99 7.23
N LYS A 77 -16.22 0.17 7.18
CA LYS A 77 -16.08 -1.30 7.13
C LYS A 77 -15.37 -1.78 5.85
N VAL A 78 -15.64 -1.14 4.70
CA VAL A 78 -14.98 -1.45 3.42
C VAL A 78 -13.51 -1.06 3.47
N LEU A 79 -13.20 0.13 3.99
CA LEU A 79 -11.83 0.60 4.15
C LEU A 79 -11.01 -0.32 5.08
N ALA A 80 -11.60 -0.80 6.18
CA ALA A 80 -10.99 -1.79 7.06
C ALA A 80 -10.71 -3.13 6.36
N LYS A 81 -11.52 -3.54 5.38
CA LYS A 81 -11.27 -4.77 4.60
C LYS A 81 -10.01 -4.68 3.76
N PHE A 82 -9.64 -3.53 3.22
CA PHE A 82 -8.37 -3.39 2.49
C PHE A 82 -7.17 -3.67 3.41
N VAL A 83 -7.21 -3.14 4.63
CA VAL A 83 -6.18 -3.39 5.65
C VAL A 83 -6.15 -4.87 6.01
N SER A 84 -7.31 -5.51 6.23
CA SER A 84 -7.40 -6.95 6.52
C SER A 84 -6.84 -7.83 5.41
N ILE A 85 -7.05 -7.47 4.13
CA ILE A 85 -6.50 -8.23 2.98
C ILE A 85 -4.96 -8.18 3.00
N ILE A 86 -4.38 -6.99 3.17
CA ILE A 86 -2.93 -6.86 3.30
C ILE A 86 -2.45 -7.58 4.55
N GLY A 87 -3.12 -7.37 5.69
CA GLY A 87 -2.75 -7.98 6.96
C GLY A 87 -2.72 -9.50 6.93
N GLY A 88 -3.74 -10.14 6.35
CA GLY A 88 -3.75 -11.59 6.17
C GLY A 88 -2.64 -12.09 5.24
N VAL A 89 -2.21 -11.31 4.25
CA VAL A 89 -1.03 -11.65 3.44
C VAL A 89 0.25 -11.54 4.27
N VAL A 90 0.40 -10.44 5.01
CA VAL A 90 1.58 -10.21 5.85
C VAL A 90 1.72 -11.30 6.91
N GLU A 91 0.64 -11.60 7.64
CA GLU A 91 0.67 -12.52 8.78
C GLU A 91 0.69 -14.00 8.35
N HIS A 92 -0.11 -14.42 7.36
CA HIS A 92 -0.23 -15.85 7.05
C HIS A 92 0.66 -16.32 5.90
N VAL A 93 1.05 -15.43 4.99
CA VAL A 93 1.80 -15.81 3.78
C VAL A 93 3.26 -15.37 3.87
N LEU A 94 3.52 -14.18 4.41
CA LEU A 94 4.84 -13.59 4.41
C LEU A 94 5.58 -13.82 5.73
N ALA A 95 4.93 -13.71 6.89
CA ALA A 95 5.59 -13.90 8.18
C ALA A 95 6.32 -15.24 8.33
N PRO A 96 5.83 -16.39 7.81
CA PRO A 96 6.59 -17.64 7.84
C PRO A 96 7.94 -17.59 7.09
N ARG A 97 8.16 -16.61 6.22
CA ARG A 97 9.44 -16.41 5.50
C ARG A 97 10.51 -15.76 6.38
N ILE A 98 10.12 -15.14 7.49
CA ILE A 98 11.05 -14.53 8.45
C ILE A 98 12.00 -15.61 9.01
N ALA A 99 11.47 -16.79 9.32
CA ALA A 99 12.21 -17.95 9.83
C ALA A 99 13.42 -18.39 8.98
N LYS A 100 13.45 -18.03 7.69
CA LYS A 100 14.53 -18.37 6.75
C LYS A 100 15.51 -17.22 6.49
N THR A 101 15.38 -16.14 7.24
CA THR A 101 16.18 -14.92 7.04
C THR A 101 17.26 -14.84 8.11
N ASP A 102 18.51 -14.81 7.68
CA ASP A 102 19.68 -14.54 8.51
C ASP A 102 20.25 -13.18 8.09
N PHE A 103 20.20 -12.19 8.99
CA PHE A 103 20.66 -10.84 8.69
C PHE A 103 22.18 -10.68 8.80
N ASP A 104 22.86 -11.50 9.60
CA ASP A 104 24.32 -11.51 9.72
C ASP A 104 24.97 -12.10 8.46
N ALA A 105 24.41 -13.20 7.93
CA ALA A 105 24.86 -13.74 6.64
C ALA A 105 24.60 -12.76 5.48
N ARG A 106 23.46 -12.06 5.50
CA ARG A 106 23.09 -11.08 4.47
C ARG A 106 23.93 -9.81 4.50
N ALA A 107 24.45 -9.44 5.67
CA ALA A 107 25.38 -8.33 5.83
C ALA A 107 26.67 -8.52 5.02
N ASN A 108 27.11 -9.76 4.82
CA ASN A 108 28.31 -10.09 4.04
C ASN A 108 28.10 -10.02 2.52
N VAL A 109 26.87 -9.81 2.05
CA VAL A 109 26.54 -9.74 0.63
C VAL A 109 26.37 -8.28 0.23
N SER A 110 27.09 -7.82 -0.80
CA SER A 110 27.05 -6.44 -1.31
C SER A 110 25.70 -6.02 -1.94
N SER A 111 24.75 -6.95 -2.05
CA SER A 111 23.42 -6.67 -2.61
C SER A 111 22.59 -5.83 -1.65
N GLN A 112 21.93 -4.78 -2.13
CA GLN A 112 20.95 -4.00 -1.35
C GLN A 112 19.53 -4.61 -1.40
N ALA A 113 19.37 -5.89 -1.72
CA ALA A 113 18.05 -6.51 -1.80
C ALA A 113 17.40 -6.71 -0.41
N CYS A 114 16.11 -6.43 -0.30
CA CYS A 114 15.32 -6.76 0.89
C CYS A 114 15.20 -8.28 1.10
N CYS A 115 14.97 -8.70 2.34
CA CYS A 115 14.61 -10.08 2.64
C CYS A 115 13.25 -10.44 2.03
N PRO A 116 12.98 -11.73 1.79
CA PRO A 116 11.75 -12.18 1.12
C PRO A 116 10.45 -11.74 1.81
N PHE A 117 10.50 -11.50 3.12
CA PHE A 117 9.38 -10.96 3.90
C PHE A 117 9.07 -9.51 3.54
N LEU A 118 10.07 -8.62 3.66
CA LEU A 118 9.94 -7.18 3.40
C LEU A 118 9.68 -6.87 1.92
N GLU A 119 10.37 -7.57 1.02
CA GLU A 119 10.12 -7.49 -0.41
C GLU A 119 8.69 -7.93 -0.76
N GLY A 120 8.22 -8.99 -0.09
CA GLY A 120 6.85 -9.47 -0.21
C GLY A 120 5.82 -8.42 0.19
N ILE A 121 6.06 -7.69 1.29
CA ILE A 121 5.18 -6.61 1.74
C ILE A 121 5.14 -5.49 0.69
N ALA A 122 6.30 -4.97 0.30
CA ALA A 122 6.39 -3.90 -0.70
C ALA A 122 5.68 -4.28 -2.00
N THR A 123 5.89 -5.51 -2.48
CA THR A 123 5.29 -6.03 -3.71
C THR A 123 3.77 -6.15 -3.61
N ASN A 124 3.24 -6.73 -2.54
CA ASN A 124 1.79 -6.91 -2.39
C ASN A 124 1.08 -5.58 -2.18
N THR A 125 1.67 -4.67 -1.41
CA THR A 125 1.15 -3.31 -1.23
C THR A 125 1.18 -2.53 -2.55
N LYS A 126 2.24 -2.66 -3.36
CA LYS A 126 2.30 -2.06 -4.71
C LYS A 126 1.26 -2.64 -5.66
N LYS A 127 0.97 -3.94 -5.62
CA LYS A 127 -0.10 -4.56 -6.42
C LYS A 127 -1.48 -4.04 -6.01
N MET A 128 -1.73 -3.89 -4.71
CA MET A 128 -2.95 -3.26 -4.21
C MET A 128 -3.04 -1.82 -4.71
N HIS A 129 -1.93 -1.07 -4.65
CA HIS A 129 -1.86 0.32 -5.15
C HIS A 129 -2.23 0.41 -6.62
N GLN A 130 -1.68 -0.45 -7.46
CA GLN A 130 -2.00 -0.47 -8.89
C GLN A 130 -3.50 -0.64 -9.15
N VAL A 131 -4.15 -1.54 -8.40
CA VAL A 131 -5.60 -1.77 -8.53
C VAL A 131 -6.40 -0.57 -8.05
N LEU A 132 -6.07 -0.04 -6.87
CA LEU A 132 -6.84 1.03 -6.25
C LEU A 132 -6.61 2.38 -6.91
N ASN A 133 -5.38 2.70 -7.33
CA ASN A 133 -5.06 3.96 -8.01
C ASN A 133 -5.78 4.09 -9.37
N ALA A 134 -6.14 2.97 -10.00
CA ALA A 134 -6.91 2.98 -11.25
C ALA A 134 -8.43 3.18 -11.03
N LEU A 135 -8.92 3.01 -9.80
CA LEU A 135 -10.35 2.98 -9.51
C LEU A 135 -10.78 4.05 -8.48
N LEU A 136 -9.93 4.41 -7.53
CA LEU A 136 -10.30 5.31 -6.45
C LEU A 136 -9.88 6.75 -6.76
N PRO A 137 -10.72 7.75 -6.41
CA PRO A 137 -10.30 9.14 -6.32
C PRO A 137 -9.09 9.31 -5.38
N PRO A 138 -8.24 10.33 -5.59
CA PRO A 138 -7.04 10.53 -4.79
C PRO A 138 -7.29 10.59 -3.28
N GLU A 139 -8.40 11.19 -2.85
CA GLU A 139 -8.75 11.31 -1.43
C GLU A 139 -8.98 9.93 -0.78
N HIS A 140 -9.79 9.07 -1.39
CA HIS A 140 -10.03 7.72 -0.90
C HIS A 140 -8.78 6.84 -0.98
N LEU A 141 -7.98 7.01 -2.04
CA LEU A 141 -6.70 6.30 -2.16
C LEU A 141 -5.76 6.66 -0.99
N GLN A 142 -5.64 7.94 -0.67
CA GLN A 142 -4.79 8.40 0.43
C GLN A 142 -5.25 7.86 1.79
N ASP A 143 -6.56 7.85 2.05
CA ASP A 143 -7.11 7.30 3.29
C ASP A 143 -6.82 5.79 3.43
N VAL A 144 -7.11 5.00 2.38
CA VAL A 144 -6.82 3.56 2.38
C VAL A 144 -5.34 3.29 2.64
N PHE A 145 -4.44 4.01 1.95
CA PHE A 145 -3.00 3.78 2.09
C PHE A 145 -2.46 4.27 3.43
N SER A 146 -3.01 5.33 4.01
CA SER A 146 -2.64 5.76 5.37
C SER A 146 -2.93 4.66 6.39
N ARG A 147 -4.09 4.00 6.28
CA ARG A 147 -4.46 2.87 7.15
C ARG A 147 -3.59 1.63 6.91
N ILE A 148 -3.27 1.32 5.65
CA ILE A 148 -2.37 0.21 5.31
C ILE A 148 -0.95 0.49 5.84
N PHE A 149 -0.46 1.72 5.70
CA PHE A 149 0.87 2.08 6.19
C PHE A 149 0.95 2.05 7.71
N ALA A 150 -0.04 2.58 8.43
CA ALA A 150 -0.14 2.41 9.88
C ALA A 150 -0.09 0.94 10.32
N TYR A 151 -0.78 0.07 9.58
CA TYR A 151 -0.75 -1.37 9.83
C TYR A 151 0.65 -1.96 9.60
N VAL A 152 1.25 -1.70 8.44
CA VAL A 152 2.60 -2.21 8.10
C VAL A 152 3.65 -1.71 9.09
N ASP A 153 3.59 -0.43 9.44
CA ASP A 153 4.53 0.24 10.34
C ASP A 153 4.53 -0.38 11.74
N SER A 154 3.35 -0.70 12.27
CA SER A 154 3.22 -1.36 13.57
C SER A 154 3.53 -2.87 13.51
N LYS A 155 3.18 -3.55 12.42
CA LYS A 155 3.24 -5.01 12.34
C LYS A 155 4.58 -5.57 11.94
N VAL A 156 5.35 -4.86 11.11
CA VAL A 156 6.68 -5.34 10.67
C VAL A 156 7.62 -5.58 11.85
N PRO A 157 7.85 -4.61 12.76
CA PRO A 157 8.68 -4.86 13.94
C PRO A 157 8.10 -5.97 14.82
N ALA A 158 6.79 -5.94 15.07
CA ALA A 158 6.12 -6.92 15.93
C ALA A 158 6.31 -8.37 15.44
N LEU A 159 6.24 -8.60 14.13
CA LEU A 159 6.40 -9.93 13.55
C LEU A 159 7.86 -10.43 13.61
N PHE A 160 8.85 -9.56 13.43
CA PHE A 160 10.24 -9.94 13.63
C PHE A 160 10.51 -10.37 15.08
N PHE A 161 10.04 -9.60 16.05
CA PHE A 161 10.26 -9.92 17.46
C PHE A 161 9.44 -11.12 17.93
N ALA A 162 8.22 -11.30 17.42
CA ALA A 162 7.45 -12.51 17.69
C ALA A 162 8.14 -13.76 17.13
N ALA A 163 8.73 -13.67 15.92
CA ALA A 163 9.47 -14.78 15.34
C ALA A 163 10.73 -15.13 16.15
N ALA A 164 11.44 -14.12 16.66
CA ALA A 164 12.62 -14.33 17.51
C ALA A 164 12.25 -14.98 18.86
N ALA A 165 11.23 -14.47 19.53
CA ALA A 165 10.74 -15.04 20.78
C ALA A 165 10.23 -16.49 20.61
N ALA A 166 9.61 -16.80 19.47
CA ALA A 166 9.18 -18.16 19.16
C ALA A 166 10.36 -19.11 18.97
N ALA A 167 11.48 -18.64 18.42
CA ALA A 167 12.70 -19.43 18.26
C ALA A 167 13.34 -19.76 19.62
N GLU A 168 13.45 -18.78 20.52
CA GLU A 168 13.96 -18.95 21.89
C GLU A 168 13.11 -19.94 22.71
N ALA A 169 11.78 -19.95 22.52
CA ALA A 169 10.91 -20.91 23.19
C ALA A 169 11.06 -22.35 22.67
N SER A 170 11.55 -22.52 21.44
CA SER A 170 11.70 -23.82 20.79
C SER A 170 13.09 -24.45 20.94
N SER A 171 14.10 -23.72 21.42
CA SER A 171 15.48 -24.20 21.54
C SER A 171 15.72 -25.18 22.70
N GLY A 172 14.66 -25.68 23.36
CA GLY A 172 14.73 -26.64 24.46
C GLY A 172 14.64 -28.12 24.03
N ASP A 173 14.37 -28.41 22.75
CA ASP A 173 14.24 -29.77 22.21
C ASP A 173 15.35 -30.00 21.16
N ASP A 174 16.42 -30.65 21.59
CA ASP A 174 17.70 -30.80 20.88
C ASP A 174 17.63 -31.95 19.85
N ASP A 175 16.70 -31.85 18.90
CA ASP A 175 16.57 -32.80 17.80
C ASP A 175 17.17 -32.22 16.51
N ASN A 176 18.16 -32.92 15.95
CA ASN A 176 19.00 -32.54 14.79
C ASN A 176 18.22 -32.35 13.46
N ASN A 177 16.88 -32.31 13.50
CA ASN A 177 15.98 -32.11 12.37
C ASN A 177 15.00 -30.94 12.59
N SER A 178 15.34 -30.01 13.49
CA SER A 178 14.49 -28.85 13.78
C SER A 178 14.35 -27.91 12.56
N PRO A 179 13.14 -27.39 12.30
CA PRO A 179 12.92 -26.44 11.21
C PRO A 179 13.73 -25.14 11.42
N PRO A 180 14.08 -24.42 10.35
CA PRO A 180 14.81 -23.16 10.48
C PRO A 180 14.01 -22.19 11.34
N SER A 181 14.65 -21.66 12.39
CA SER A 181 14.08 -20.69 13.32
C SER A 181 14.75 -19.33 13.11
N PHE A 182 13.99 -18.24 13.31
CA PHE A 182 14.52 -16.90 13.13
C PHE A 182 15.36 -16.49 14.34
N GLN A 183 16.56 -15.97 14.10
CA GLN A 183 17.40 -15.36 15.13
C GLN A 183 17.61 -13.87 14.80
N LEU A 184 17.59 -13.02 15.83
CA LEU A 184 17.94 -11.61 15.67
C LEU A 184 19.44 -11.49 15.38
N PRO A 185 19.86 -10.54 14.54
CA PRO A 185 21.27 -10.36 14.23
C PRO A 185 22.07 -9.98 15.47
N GLU A 186 23.20 -10.64 15.66
CA GLU A 186 24.12 -10.36 16.76
C GLU A 186 25.19 -9.36 16.35
N THR A 187 25.63 -9.42 15.09
CA THR A 187 26.68 -8.53 14.59
C THR A 187 26.14 -7.12 14.34
N ASP A 188 26.98 -6.11 14.58
CA ASP A 188 26.61 -4.72 14.28
C ASP A 188 26.25 -4.54 12.80
N GLU A 189 26.91 -5.27 11.90
CA GLU A 189 26.62 -5.20 10.47
C GLU A 189 25.28 -5.86 10.13
N GLY A 190 24.93 -6.99 10.74
CA GLY A 190 23.62 -7.61 10.59
C GLY A 190 22.49 -6.74 11.14
N LYS A 191 22.72 -6.07 12.28
CA LYS A 191 21.75 -5.11 12.85
C LYS A 191 21.53 -3.93 11.90
N ARG A 192 22.60 -3.33 11.39
CA ARG A 192 22.52 -2.27 10.36
C ARG A 192 21.82 -2.78 9.11
N ARG A 193 22.10 -4.01 8.69
CA ARG A 193 21.46 -4.64 7.53
C ARG A 193 19.95 -4.77 7.70
N MET A 194 19.50 -5.23 8.86
CA MET A 194 18.07 -5.36 9.16
C MET A 194 17.36 -4.00 9.09
N VAL A 195 17.94 -2.95 9.68
CA VAL A 195 17.38 -1.59 9.63
C VAL A 195 17.36 -1.04 8.21
N LEU A 196 18.45 -1.23 7.45
CA LEU A 196 18.53 -0.81 6.05
C LEU A 196 17.45 -1.46 5.20
N GLU A 197 17.20 -2.76 5.35
CA GLU A 197 16.16 -3.44 4.57
C GLU A 197 14.75 -2.95 4.92
N VAL A 198 14.48 -2.60 6.19
CA VAL A 198 13.23 -1.94 6.58
C VAL A 198 13.13 -0.55 5.96
N GLU A 199 14.23 0.22 5.94
CA GLU A 199 14.29 1.52 5.26
C GLU A 199 14.02 1.42 3.76
N ILE A 200 14.60 0.44 3.07
CA ILE A 200 14.36 0.21 1.63
C ILE A 200 12.88 -0.08 1.38
N MET A 201 12.26 -0.94 2.20
CA MET A 201 10.83 -1.23 2.10
C MET A 201 9.99 0.05 2.29
N THR A 202 10.24 0.83 3.35
CA THR A 202 9.46 2.05 3.65
C THR A 202 9.65 3.13 2.57
N LYS A 203 10.86 3.32 2.05
CA LYS A 203 11.13 4.17 0.88
C LYS A 203 10.35 3.72 -0.36
N ALA A 204 10.30 2.41 -0.63
CA ALA A 204 9.52 1.87 -1.75
C ALA A 204 8.01 2.14 -1.60
N LEU A 205 7.48 2.09 -0.38
CA LEU A 205 6.08 2.41 -0.09
C LEU A 205 5.79 3.92 -0.20
N ASN A 206 6.69 4.78 0.28
CA ASN A 206 6.58 6.23 0.14
C ASN A 206 6.74 6.73 -1.31
N GLY A 207 7.30 5.91 -2.20
CA GLY A 207 7.39 6.21 -3.64
C GLY A 207 6.09 5.98 -4.42
N LEU A 208 4.99 5.58 -3.79
CA LEU A 208 3.71 5.34 -4.48
C LEU A 208 3.04 6.64 -4.89
N LYS A 209 2.64 6.74 -6.17
CA LYS A 209 1.98 7.94 -6.73
C LYS A 209 0.62 8.18 -6.08
N HIS A 210 0.28 9.46 -5.87
CA HIS A 210 -1.00 9.93 -5.30
C HIS A 210 -1.30 9.43 -3.87
N VAL A 211 -0.32 8.82 -3.21
CA VAL A 211 -0.40 8.43 -1.80
C VAL A 211 0.36 9.48 -0.98
N ARG A 212 -0.11 9.79 0.22
CA ARG A 212 0.61 10.69 1.12
C ARG A 212 1.86 9.99 1.66
N PRO A 213 3.01 10.69 1.73
CA PRO A 213 4.16 10.17 2.44
C PRO A 213 3.80 9.81 3.89
N TRP A 214 4.30 8.68 4.36
CA TRP A 214 4.14 8.21 5.72
C TRP A 214 5.47 8.23 6.45
N GLU A 215 5.46 8.74 7.67
CA GLU A 215 6.60 8.72 8.57
C GLU A 215 6.61 7.36 9.30
N PHE A 216 7.34 6.39 8.73
CA PHE A 216 7.42 5.04 9.30
C PHE A 216 8.26 5.03 10.58
N GLY A 217 7.63 4.71 11.72
CA GLY A 217 8.32 4.48 12.99
C GLY A 217 9.05 3.13 13.07
N ALA A 218 8.79 2.19 12.15
CA ALA A 218 9.31 0.83 12.16
C ALA A 218 10.83 0.77 12.29
N MET A 219 11.56 1.61 11.55
CA MET A 219 13.02 1.70 11.64
C MET A 219 13.49 2.06 13.05
N GLY A 220 12.84 3.04 13.68
CA GLY A 220 13.17 3.49 15.03
C GLY A 220 12.86 2.43 16.09
N VAL A 221 11.79 1.65 15.91
CA VAL A 221 11.45 0.53 16.80
C VAL A 221 12.48 -0.59 16.68
N VAL A 222 12.84 -0.97 15.45
CA VAL A 222 13.85 -2.01 15.21
C VAL A 222 15.21 -1.60 15.74
N SER A 223 15.65 -0.37 15.46
CA SER A 223 16.96 0.15 15.92
C SER A 223 17.06 0.17 17.44
N ARG A 224 16.01 0.66 18.12
CA ARG A 224 15.96 0.70 19.60
C ARG A 224 15.99 -0.69 20.22
N LYS A 225 15.32 -1.67 19.61
CA LYS A 225 15.24 -3.02 20.17
C LYS A 225 16.51 -3.85 19.91
N LEU A 226 17.30 -3.48 18.91
CA LEU A 226 18.59 -4.11 18.59
C LEU A 226 19.79 -3.46 19.31
N ASP A 227 19.53 -2.43 20.14
CA ASP A 227 20.56 -1.63 20.82
C ASP A 227 21.66 -1.13 19.87
N ILE A 228 21.28 -0.61 18.71
CA ILE A 228 22.26 -0.03 17.77
C ILE A 228 22.79 1.26 18.41
N VAL A 229 24.01 1.20 18.93
CA VAL A 229 24.74 2.38 19.41
C VAL A 229 25.01 3.27 18.20
N VAL A 230 24.29 4.38 18.10
CA VAL A 230 24.69 5.48 17.22
C VAL A 230 25.97 6.06 17.81
N TYR A 231 27.12 5.65 17.28
CA TYR A 231 28.40 6.24 17.65
C TYR A 231 28.36 7.71 17.24
N SER A 232 28.11 8.60 18.21
CA SER A 232 28.48 10.00 18.09
C SER A 232 30.00 10.04 18.20
N PRO A 233 30.73 10.49 17.16
CA PRO A 233 32.16 10.69 17.32
C PRO A 233 32.39 11.67 18.50
N PRO A 234 33.42 11.43 19.33
CA PRO A 234 33.74 12.33 20.42
C PRO A 234 34.00 13.74 19.85
N PRO A 235 33.60 14.81 20.56
CA PRO A 235 33.95 16.16 20.15
C PRO A 235 35.47 16.26 19.98
N PRO A 236 35.95 17.00 18.97
CA PRO A 236 37.39 17.24 18.79
C PRO A 236 38.00 17.72 20.12
N PRO A 237 39.22 17.28 20.46
CA PRO A 237 39.86 17.72 21.69
C PRO A 237 39.90 19.25 21.72
N GLU A 238 39.30 19.81 22.77
CA GLU A 238 39.44 21.22 23.13
C GLU A 238 40.94 21.50 23.21
N GLN A 239 41.42 22.36 22.32
CA GLN A 239 42.78 22.88 22.42
C GLN A 239 42.81 23.72 23.69
N GLU A 240 43.56 23.26 24.70
CA GLU A 240 43.94 24.06 25.85
C GLU A 240 44.64 25.33 25.32
N GLU A 241 43.93 26.46 25.37
CA GLU A 241 44.56 27.76 25.22
C GLU A 241 45.49 27.94 26.42
N GLY A 242 46.78 27.70 26.18
CA GLY A 242 47.83 27.98 27.15
C GLY A 242 47.83 29.46 27.50
N GLU A 243 47.60 29.74 28.77
CA GLU A 243 48.00 30.99 29.41
C GLU A 243 49.51 31.17 29.21
N ASP A 244 49.91 32.26 28.55
CA ASP A 244 51.22 32.84 28.80
C ASP A 244 51.12 34.37 28.81
N SER A 245 51.46 34.92 29.96
CA SER A 245 51.48 36.34 30.30
C SER A 245 52.88 36.90 30.12
N VAL A 246 53.06 37.98 29.35
CA VAL A 246 54.18 38.94 29.55
C VAL A 246 53.72 40.37 29.22
N ASP A 247 54.04 41.25 30.16
CA ASP A 247 53.70 42.68 30.29
C ASP A 247 54.35 43.68 29.30
N ASN A 248 53.66 44.82 29.14
CA ASN A 248 54.08 46.24 28.93
C ASN A 248 55.15 46.59 27.87
N ASP A 249 55.05 47.68 27.09
CA ASP A 249 54.69 49.05 27.48
C ASP A 249 54.52 49.96 26.22
N THR A 250 53.69 51.01 26.38
CA THR A 250 53.67 52.34 25.71
C THR A 250 53.88 52.51 24.18
N ASP A 251 52.91 53.11 23.47
CA ASP A 251 52.93 54.55 23.12
C ASP A 251 51.67 55.01 22.34
N ASN A 252 51.37 56.30 22.46
CA ASN A 252 50.14 56.99 22.09
C ASN A 252 50.27 57.79 20.78
N LYS A 253 49.30 57.70 19.84
CA LYS A 253 48.88 58.74 18.86
C LYS A 253 47.78 58.19 17.95
N ASP A 254 46.54 58.64 18.07
CA ASP A 254 45.96 59.87 17.51
C ASP A 254 45.51 59.75 16.03
N SER A 255 44.29 60.25 15.82
CA SER A 255 43.72 60.79 14.58
C SER A 255 42.87 59.90 13.64
N THR A 256 41.56 59.95 13.94
CA THR A 256 40.48 60.58 13.13
C THR A 256 39.91 59.96 11.85
N ASN A 257 38.56 60.05 11.83
CA ASN A 257 37.57 60.12 10.73
C ASN A 257 36.94 58.77 10.29
N GLU A 258 35.65 58.51 10.57
CA GLU A 258 34.46 59.01 9.81
C GLU A 258 34.68 58.80 8.31
N ASP A 259 33.89 58.02 7.57
CA ASP A 259 32.45 58.12 7.43
C ASP A 259 31.88 56.90 6.67
N THR A 260 30.58 56.68 6.75
CA THR A 260 29.85 55.56 6.13
C THR A 260 29.37 55.92 4.69
N PRO A 261 28.55 55.10 4.00
CA PRO A 261 28.78 54.50 2.68
C PRO A 261 28.18 55.31 1.51
N PRO A 262 28.20 54.82 0.25
CA PRO A 262 26.98 54.17 -0.23
C PRO A 262 27.17 53.07 -1.32
N THR A 263 26.15 52.22 -1.43
CA THR A 263 25.78 51.44 -2.63
C THR A 263 25.44 52.34 -3.82
N PRO A 264 25.54 51.83 -5.06
CA PRO A 264 24.42 52.02 -5.99
C PRO A 264 24.08 50.82 -6.89
N GLU A 265 22.89 50.94 -7.46
CA GLU A 265 22.05 50.00 -8.23
C GLU A 265 22.52 49.58 -9.64
N MET A 266 21.90 48.48 -10.09
CA MET A 266 21.48 48.01 -11.42
C MET A 266 21.71 48.84 -12.71
N LYS A 267 22.07 48.12 -13.80
CA LYS A 267 21.63 48.27 -15.22
C LYS A 267 21.88 46.93 -15.95
N LYS A 268 20.87 46.21 -16.47
CA LYS A 268 20.14 46.30 -17.77
C LYS A 268 21.02 45.90 -18.99
N VAL A 269 20.91 44.65 -19.49
CA VAL A 269 20.20 44.14 -20.70
C VAL A 269 20.71 44.67 -22.05
N GLU A 270 21.14 43.74 -22.92
CA GLU A 270 21.01 43.67 -24.40
C GLU A 270 21.47 42.25 -24.80
N GLU A 271 20.63 41.33 -25.27
CA GLU A 271 19.96 41.19 -26.58
C GLU A 271 20.93 40.82 -27.71
N ASN A 272 20.74 39.63 -28.29
CA ASN A 272 21.07 39.32 -29.69
C ASN A 272 20.11 38.24 -30.21
N VAL A 273 19.33 38.68 -31.19
CA VAL A 273 18.40 38.01 -32.11
C VAL A 273 19.25 37.76 -33.39
N ASP A 274 19.19 36.63 -34.10
CA ASP A 274 18.29 36.30 -35.22
C ASP A 274 18.78 34.95 -35.80
N ASN A 275 17.92 33.94 -36.02
CA ASN A 275 17.02 33.70 -37.17
C ASN A 275 17.76 33.00 -38.34
N GLU A 276 17.25 32.07 -39.15
CA GLU A 276 15.88 31.75 -39.57
C GLU A 276 15.87 30.46 -40.44
N GLY A 277 14.72 29.78 -40.50
CA GLY A 277 14.14 29.08 -41.67
C GLY A 277 14.73 27.73 -42.15
N ASN A 278 14.00 26.82 -42.78
CA ASN A 278 12.58 26.77 -43.16
C ASN A 278 12.21 25.37 -43.72
N ASP A 279 11.00 24.91 -43.40
CA ASP A 279 9.99 24.03 -44.07
C ASP A 279 10.35 23.00 -45.18
N HIS A 280 9.65 21.84 -45.24
CA HIS A 280 8.28 21.66 -45.78
C HIS A 280 7.84 20.16 -45.89
N GLU A 281 6.53 19.89 -45.67
CA GLU A 281 5.65 18.82 -46.25
C GLU A 281 5.90 17.31 -45.90
N SER A 282 4.93 16.39 -45.70
CA SER A 282 3.54 16.29 -46.18
C SER A 282 2.65 15.41 -45.26
N ILE A 283 1.43 15.90 -45.04
CA ILE A 283 0.11 15.23 -45.09
C ILE A 283 0.04 13.82 -45.71
N ASN A 284 -0.71 12.92 -45.07
CA ASN A 284 -1.48 11.90 -45.77
C ASN A 284 -2.84 11.66 -45.09
N GLU A 285 -3.89 12.03 -45.82
CA GLU A 285 -5.29 11.79 -45.57
C GLU A 285 -5.72 10.64 -46.50
N THR A 286 -6.46 9.65 -46.02
CA THR A 286 -7.16 8.70 -46.90
C THR A 286 -8.57 8.48 -46.38
N THR A 287 -9.50 8.68 -47.29
CA THR A 287 -10.94 8.78 -47.18
C THR A 287 -11.67 7.44 -47.02
N ARG A 288 -12.75 7.50 -46.21
CA ARG A 288 -14.10 6.88 -46.32
C ARG A 288 -14.32 5.67 -47.24
N THR A 289 -15.04 4.67 -46.71
CA THR A 289 -16.31 4.16 -47.28
C THR A 289 -17.25 3.69 -46.17
N ASP A 290 -18.46 4.24 -46.16
CA ASP A 290 -19.66 3.70 -45.52
C ASP A 290 -19.98 2.30 -46.09
N ASP A 291 -20.46 1.37 -45.26
CA ASP A 291 -21.52 0.39 -45.60
C ASP A 291 -21.78 -0.57 -44.43
N ASP A 292 -23.05 -0.66 -44.04
CA ASP A 292 -23.70 -1.58 -43.11
C ASP A 292 -25.09 -1.84 -43.74
N PRO A 293 -25.78 -2.99 -43.65
CA PRO A 293 -25.42 -4.42 -43.54
C PRO A 293 -26.06 -5.23 -44.72
N PRO A 294 -26.22 -6.58 -44.64
CA PRO A 294 -27.57 -7.03 -44.28
C PRO A 294 -27.66 -8.31 -43.43
N LEU A 295 -28.84 -8.45 -42.82
CA LEU A 295 -29.45 -9.63 -42.21
C LEU A 295 -29.82 -10.71 -43.24
N SER A 296 -29.62 -11.99 -42.92
CA SER A 296 -30.43 -13.15 -43.34
C SER A 296 -30.08 -14.33 -42.43
N GLU A 297 -30.96 -14.83 -41.55
CA GLU A 297 -32.06 -15.78 -41.80
C GLU A 297 -31.65 -17.13 -42.44
N GLY A 298 -32.09 -18.21 -41.78
CA GLY A 298 -32.28 -19.56 -42.36
C GLY A 298 -31.24 -20.60 -41.95
N GLU A 299 -31.56 -21.54 -41.03
CA GLU A 299 -32.05 -22.92 -41.32
C GLU A 299 -30.86 -23.90 -41.53
N LYS A 300 -30.71 -25.11 -40.96
CA LYS A 300 -31.54 -26.20 -40.40
C LYS A 300 -30.65 -26.98 -39.41
N ALA A 301 -31.13 -27.46 -38.26
CA ALA A 301 -31.85 -28.73 -38.06
C ALA A 301 -31.19 -29.95 -38.74
N GLU A 302 -30.45 -30.74 -37.96
CA GLU A 302 -30.38 -32.19 -38.17
C GLU A 302 -30.54 -32.91 -36.83
N GLU A 303 -31.50 -33.81 -36.87
CA GLU A 303 -32.08 -34.63 -35.83
C GLU A 303 -31.47 -36.03 -35.97
N SER A 304 -31.11 -36.65 -34.86
CA SER A 304 -31.09 -38.12 -34.79
C SER A 304 -31.55 -38.55 -33.41
N GLY A 305 -32.76 -39.12 -33.36
CA GLY A 305 -33.28 -39.95 -32.27
C GLY A 305 -32.38 -41.17 -32.00
N VAL A 306 -32.66 -42.05 -31.06
CA VAL A 306 -33.96 -42.63 -30.68
C VAL A 306 -33.77 -43.26 -29.28
N GLY A 307 -34.83 -43.30 -28.47
CA GLY A 307 -34.83 -44.12 -27.25
C GLY A 307 -36.10 -43.97 -26.40
N GLU A 308 -37.25 -44.33 -26.97
CA GLU A 308 -38.52 -44.58 -26.26
C GLU A 308 -38.40 -45.77 -25.28
N SER A 309 -38.92 -45.62 -24.05
CA SER A 309 -39.92 -46.56 -23.52
C SER A 309 -40.66 -46.01 -22.27
N SER A 310 -41.97 -45.87 -22.45
CA SER A 310 -43.09 -46.27 -21.58
C SER A 310 -43.12 -45.92 -20.08
N VAL A 311 -43.89 -44.86 -19.78
CA VAL A 311 -45.13 -44.83 -18.97
C VAL A 311 -45.47 -46.08 -18.14
N GLU A 312 -45.69 -45.92 -16.83
CA GLU A 312 -46.99 -46.14 -16.15
C GLU A 312 -46.88 -45.91 -14.62
N ASP A 313 -47.66 -44.94 -14.14
CA ASP A 313 -48.14 -44.81 -12.76
C ASP A 313 -49.45 -45.62 -12.66
N PRO A 314 -49.79 -46.21 -11.50
CA PRO A 314 -50.78 -45.48 -10.69
C PRO A 314 -50.65 -45.65 -9.17
N ALA A 315 -51.01 -44.59 -8.46
CA ALA A 315 -51.57 -44.67 -7.11
C ALA A 315 -52.98 -45.29 -7.15
N ASN A 316 -53.35 -46.15 -6.19
CA ASN A 316 -54.32 -45.79 -5.12
C ASN A 316 -54.76 -47.01 -4.26
N GLU A 317 -54.81 -46.76 -2.95
CA GLU A 317 -55.78 -47.18 -1.91
C GLU A 317 -56.12 -48.64 -1.50
N THR A 318 -56.18 -48.76 -0.16
CA THR A 318 -57.03 -49.65 0.68
C THR A 318 -56.74 -51.16 0.62
N THR A 319 -56.74 -51.97 1.69
CA THR A 319 -57.45 -52.00 2.99
C THR A 319 -56.73 -53.10 3.83
N ARG A 320 -56.46 -52.91 5.12
CA ARG A 320 -57.17 -53.53 6.27
C ARG A 320 -56.90 -55.04 6.53
N THR A 321 -56.29 -55.30 7.70
CA THR A 321 -56.40 -56.46 8.63
C THR A 321 -56.19 -57.89 8.11
N ASP A 322 -55.16 -58.58 8.61
CA ASP A 322 -55.19 -59.34 9.88
C ASP A 322 -53.79 -59.28 10.54
#